data_AF-A0AAE4EBD3-F1
#
_entry.id   AF-A0AAE4EBD3-F1
#
_cell.length_a   1.000
_cell.length_b   1.000
_cell.length_c   1.000
_cell.angle_alpha   90.00
_cell.angle_beta   90.00
_cell.angle_gamma   90.00
#
_symmetry.space_group_name_H-M   'P 1'
#
loop_
_entity.id
_entity.type
_entity.pdbx_description
1 polymer ?
#
loop_
_entity_poly.entity_id
_entity_poly.type
_entity_poly.pdbx_seq_one_letter_code
_entity_poly.pdbx_strand_id
1 'polypeptide(L)'
;MKNIKNLALAKMSGFRHKTVAVPEWEGVKVVLREPSGEAWLRWQEVVKAGADDENVSVSEKAHRNLCADVVLFIDVLCDTDKQPVFSVDEEEQVREIYGPVHSRLL
;
A
#
# COMPACT_ATOMS: atom_id res chain seq x y z
N MET A 1 16.60 -12.55 28.52
CA MET A 1 16.74 -13.05 27.12
C MET A 1 15.38 -12.94 26.46
N LYS A 2 15.24 -12.26 25.31
CA LYS A 2 13.95 -12.25 24.57
C LYS A 2 13.79 -13.63 23.94
N ASN A 3 12.73 -14.36 24.26
CA ASN A 3 12.45 -15.66 23.63
C ASN A 3 11.88 -15.44 22.21
N ILE A 4 12.05 -16.43 21.33
CA ILE A 4 11.61 -16.34 19.93
C ILE A 4 10.11 -16.09 19.82
N LYS A 5 9.31 -16.66 20.73
CA LYS A 5 7.86 -16.44 20.78
C LYS A 5 7.51 -14.96 20.93
N ASN A 6 8.17 -14.22 21.82
CA ASN A 6 7.91 -12.80 22.03
C ASN A 6 8.34 -11.96 20.82
N LEU A 7 9.37 -12.38 20.08
CA LEU A 7 9.78 -11.72 18.84
C LEU A 7 8.76 -11.97 17.72
N ALA A 8 8.28 -13.21 17.57
CA ALA A 8 7.29 -13.60 16.56
C ALA A 8 5.87 -13.10 16.85
N LEU A 9 5.57 -12.66 18.08
CA LEU A 9 4.30 -12.03 18.46
C LEU A 9 4.38 -10.50 18.52
N ALA A 10 5.56 -9.91 18.28
CA ALA A 10 5.70 -8.47 18.32
C ALA A 10 4.87 -7.82 17.20
N LYS A 11 4.38 -6.60 17.44
CA LYS A 11 3.71 -5.80 16.41
C LYS A 11 4.62 -5.70 15.17
N MET A 12 4.03 -5.95 13.99
CA MET A 12 4.74 -5.96 12.69
C MET A 12 5.77 -7.07 12.49
N SER A 13 5.90 -8.04 13.38
CA SER A 13 6.85 -9.17 13.20
C SER A 13 6.57 -10.02 11.96
N GLY A 14 5.34 -9.98 11.43
CA GLY A 14 4.96 -10.64 10.18
C GLY A 14 5.35 -9.90 8.89
N PHE A 15 5.93 -8.70 8.98
CA PHE A 15 6.24 -7.86 7.83
C PHE A 15 7.69 -7.38 7.88
N ARG A 16 8.41 -7.41 6.76
CA ARG A 16 9.59 -6.53 6.68
C ARG A 16 9.12 -5.10 6.60
N HIS A 17 9.84 -4.21 7.27
CA HIS A 17 9.50 -2.80 7.28
C HIS A 17 10.74 -1.92 7.47
N LYS A 18 10.66 -0.67 7.00
CA LYS A 18 11.70 0.35 7.15
C LYS A 18 11.09 1.69 7.47
N THR A 19 11.84 2.55 8.15
CA THR A 19 11.44 3.95 8.38
C THR A 19 12.06 4.83 7.31
N VAL A 20 11.26 5.70 6.70
CA VAL A 20 11.67 6.62 5.62
C VAL A 20 11.23 8.03 5.99
N ALA A 21 12.08 9.03 5.76
CA ALA A 21 11.69 10.43 5.83
C ALA A 21 11.19 10.88 4.45
N VAL A 22 10.09 11.61 4.39
CA VAL A 22 9.46 12.07 3.14
C VAL A 22 9.66 13.58 3.00
N PRO A 23 10.65 14.06 2.22
CA PRO A 23 10.95 15.49 2.12
C PRO A 23 9.77 16.36 1.69
N GLU A 24 8.94 15.85 0.78
CA GLU A 24 7.78 16.54 0.24
C GLU A 24 6.64 16.68 1.26
N TRP A 25 6.67 15.92 2.36
CA TRP A 25 5.74 15.99 3.48
C TRP A 25 6.45 16.56 4.72
N GLU A 26 7.16 17.67 4.53
CA GLU A 26 7.88 18.40 5.57
C GLU A 26 8.93 17.55 6.32
N GLY A 27 9.44 16.50 5.66
CA GLY A 27 10.42 15.58 6.24
C GLY A 27 9.84 14.62 7.29
N VAL A 28 8.51 14.46 7.35
CA VAL A 28 7.87 13.51 8.28
C VAL A 28 8.39 12.09 8.05
N LYS A 29 8.51 11.33 9.14
CA LYS A 29 8.91 9.93 9.08
C LYS A 29 7.68 9.04 8.98
N VAL A 30 7.72 8.10 8.04
CA VAL A 30 6.72 7.05 7.88
C VAL A 30 7.39 5.69 8.01
N VAL A 31 6.60 4.67 8.30
CA VAL A 31 7.02 3.27 8.22
C VAL A 31 6.43 2.66 6.96
N LEU A 32 7.28 2.15 6.10
CA LEU A 32 6.86 1.35 4.94
C LEU A 32 7.02 -0.12 5.28
N ARG A 33 5.96 -0.89 5.05
CA ARG A 33 5.96 -2.34 5.21
C ARG A 33 5.72 -3.05 3.87
N GLU A 34 6.04 -4.34 3.82
CA GLU A 34 5.62 -5.18 2.70
C GLU A 34 4.08 -5.28 2.65
N PRO A 35 3.47 -5.41 1.45
CA PRO A 35 2.03 -5.57 1.35
C PRO A 35 1.57 -6.88 2.01
N SER A 36 0.37 -6.83 2.59
CA SER A 36 -0.29 -7.98 3.19
C SER A 36 -0.82 -8.93 2.11
N GLY A 37 -1.06 -10.20 2.47
CA GLY A 37 -1.70 -11.16 1.56
C GLY A 37 -3.10 -10.71 1.13
N GLU A 38 -3.83 -10.01 2.01
CA GLU A 38 -5.14 -9.43 1.69
C GLU A 38 -5.01 -8.29 0.67
N ALA A 39 -4.03 -7.39 0.83
CA ALA A 39 -3.78 -6.33 -0.14
C ALA A 39 -3.36 -6.88 -1.52
N TRP A 40 -2.52 -7.92 -1.54
CA TRP A 40 -2.18 -8.63 -2.78
C TRP A 40 -3.40 -9.26 -3.46
N LEU A 41 -4.33 -9.82 -2.67
CA LEU A 41 -5.57 -10.37 -3.21
C LEU A 41 -6.42 -9.28 -3.87
N ARG A 42 -6.65 -8.16 -3.17
CA ARG A 42 -7.41 -7.01 -3.70
C ARG A 42 -6.75 -6.40 -4.93
N TRP A 43 -5.42 -6.24 -4.90
CA TRP A 43 -4.65 -5.78 -6.07
C TRP A 43 -4.92 -6.69 -7.28
N GLN A 44 -4.89 -8.01 -7.08
CA GLN A 44 -5.12 -8.97 -8.15
C GLN A 44 -6.57 -8.91 -8.67
N GLU A 45 -7.55 -8.71 -7.79
CA GLU A 45 -8.96 -8.53 -8.17
C GLU A 45 -9.13 -7.27 -9.04
N VAL A 46 -8.51 -6.15 -8.67
CA VAL A 46 -8.57 -4.90 -9.43
C VAL A 46 -7.90 -5.01 -10.80
N VAL A 47 -6.70 -5.62 -10.86
CA VAL A 47 -5.96 -5.78 -12.12
C VAL A 47 -6.66 -6.77 -13.06
N LYS A 48 -7.25 -7.84 -12.52
CA LYS A 48 -7.92 -8.88 -13.32
C LYS A 48 -9.39 -8.57 -13.63
N ALA A 49 -9.99 -7.57 -13.00
CA ALA A 49 -11.35 -7.14 -13.31
C ALA A 49 -11.42 -6.81 -14.81
N GLY A 50 -12.23 -7.56 -15.58
CA GLY A 50 -12.37 -7.38 -17.02
C GLY A 50 -11.12 -7.69 -17.84
N ALA A 51 -10.24 -8.59 -17.37
CA ALA A 51 -9.04 -9.01 -18.11
C ALA A 51 -9.33 -9.98 -19.26
N ASP A 52 -10.51 -10.60 -19.28
CA ASP A 52 -10.98 -11.47 -20.38
C ASP A 52 -11.59 -10.66 -21.54
N ASP A 53 -11.64 -9.34 -21.44
CA ASP A 53 -12.10 -8.46 -22.51
C ASP A 53 -10.90 -8.06 -23.39
N GLU A 54 -10.83 -8.61 -24.60
CA GLU A 54 -9.78 -8.31 -25.58
C GLU A 54 -9.79 -6.84 -26.06
N ASN A 55 -10.81 -6.05 -25.69
CA ASN A 55 -10.99 -4.66 -26.14
C ASN A 55 -10.70 -3.60 -25.07
N VAL A 56 -10.07 -3.95 -23.95
CA VAL A 56 -9.74 -2.95 -22.91
C VAL A 56 -8.83 -1.87 -23.47
N SER A 57 -9.30 -0.62 -23.41
CA SER A 57 -8.54 0.53 -23.89
C SER A 57 -7.26 0.77 -23.06
N VAL A 58 -6.27 1.43 -23.64
CA VAL A 58 -5.03 1.81 -22.92
C VAL A 58 -5.35 2.67 -21.69
N SER A 59 -6.31 3.59 -21.81
CA SER A 59 -6.74 4.46 -20.70
C SER A 59 -7.36 3.66 -19.56
N GLU A 60 -8.17 2.67 -19.88
CA GLU A 60 -8.82 1.83 -18.88
C GLU A 60 -7.81 0.92 -18.18
N LYS A 61 -6.87 0.33 -18.92
CA LYS A 61 -5.76 -0.43 -18.34
C LYS A 61 -4.91 0.42 -17.41
N ALA A 62 -4.60 1.66 -17.80
CA ALA A 62 -3.86 2.60 -16.96
C ALA A 62 -4.65 2.97 -15.70
N HIS A 63 -5.96 3.19 -15.82
CA HIS A 63 -6.83 3.47 -14.67
C HIS A 63 -6.90 2.29 -13.69
N ARG A 64 -7.04 1.04 -14.17
CA ARG A 64 -7.04 -0.15 -13.31
C ARG A 64 -5.71 -0.32 -12.57
N ASN A 65 -4.59 -0.10 -13.26
CA ASN A 65 -3.27 -0.12 -12.62
C ASN A 65 -3.16 0.95 -11.52
N LEU A 66 -3.62 2.18 -11.78
CA LEU A 66 -3.67 3.24 -10.77
C LEU A 66 -4.51 2.83 -9.54
N CYS A 67 -5.70 2.27 -9.75
CA CYS A 67 -6.53 1.78 -8.65
C CYS A 67 -5.82 0.69 -7.84
N ALA A 68 -5.15 -0.24 -8.52
CA ALA A 68 -4.41 -1.31 -7.88
C ALA A 68 -3.22 -0.77 -7.06
N ASP A 69 -2.48 0.21 -7.60
CA ASP A 69 -1.37 0.86 -6.90
C ASP A 69 -1.86 1.60 -5.64
N VAL A 70 -3.02 2.25 -5.69
CA VAL A 70 -3.65 2.89 -4.52
C VAL A 70 -3.98 1.87 -3.43
N VAL A 71 -4.55 0.72 -3.80
CA VAL A 71 -4.85 -0.37 -2.86
C VAL A 71 -3.59 -0.84 -2.12
N LEU A 72 -2.49 -1.06 -2.85
CA LEU A 72 -1.23 -1.44 -2.20
C LEU A 72 -0.66 -0.29 -1.36
N PHE A 73 -0.74 0.94 -1.85
CA PHE A 73 -0.23 2.11 -1.15
C PHE A 73 -0.88 2.31 0.22
N ILE A 74 -2.21 2.16 0.31
CA ILE A 74 -2.96 2.22 1.57
C ILE A 74 -2.48 1.17 2.56
N ASP A 75 -2.18 -0.03 2.07
CA ASP A 75 -1.72 -1.14 2.91
C ASP A 75 -0.29 -0.90 3.42
N VAL A 76 0.64 -0.46 2.57
CA VAL A 76 2.07 -0.36 2.91
C VAL A 76 2.44 0.84 3.76
N LEU A 77 1.67 1.93 3.73
CA LEU A 77 1.99 3.18 4.42
C LEU A 77 1.49 3.17 5.86
N CYS A 78 2.42 3.25 6.80
CA CYS A 78 2.15 3.34 8.23
C CYS A 78 2.79 4.58 8.86
N ASP A 79 2.23 5.04 9.97
CA ASP A 79 2.85 6.04 10.83
C ASP A 79 4.05 5.47 11.63
N THR A 80 4.70 6.29 12.45
CA THR A 80 5.84 5.86 13.28
C THR A 80 5.47 4.84 14.37
N ASP A 81 4.21 4.84 14.81
CA ASP A 81 3.65 3.88 15.76
C ASP A 81 3.24 2.57 15.08
N LYS A 82 3.48 2.45 13.76
CA LYS A 82 3.18 1.29 12.92
C LYS A 82 1.68 1.04 12.79
N GLN A 83 0.88 2.10 12.81
CA GLN A 83 -0.54 2.06 12.47
C GLN A 83 -0.72 2.43 11.00
N PRO A 84 -1.71 1.85 10.30
CA PRO A 84 -2.04 2.29 8.95
C PRO A 84 -2.43 3.78 8.95
N VAL A 85 -1.92 4.54 7.98
CA VAL A 85 -2.28 5.96 7.82
C VAL A 85 -3.69 6.12 7.25
N PHE A 86 -4.07 5.22 6.34
CA PHE A 86 -5.37 5.21 5.69
C PHE A 86 -6.09 3.90 5.99
N SER A 87 -7.40 3.97 6.14
CA SER A 87 -8.28 2.81 6.09
C SER A 87 -8.61 2.44 4.64
N VAL A 88 -9.10 1.22 4.45
CA VAL A 88 -9.53 0.74 3.13
C VAL A 88 -10.75 1.49 2.59
N ASP A 89 -11.56 2.10 3.46
CA ASP A 89 -12.76 2.84 3.08
C ASP A 89 -12.43 4.23 2.50
N GLU A 90 -11.17 4.68 2.65
CA GLU A 90 -10.67 5.96 2.14
C GLU A 90 -10.02 5.83 0.75
N GLU A 91 -10.15 4.67 0.10
CA GLU A 91 -9.51 4.38 -1.19
C GLU A 91 -9.80 5.42 -2.27
N GLU A 92 -11.05 5.86 -2.39
CA GLU A 92 -11.46 6.88 -3.37
C GLU A 92 -10.78 8.22 -3.10
N GLN A 93 -10.73 8.65 -1.84
CA GLN A 93 -10.08 9.90 -1.44
C GLN A 93 -8.58 9.88 -1.73
N VAL A 94 -7.92 8.75 -1.45
CA VAL A 94 -6.49 8.59 -1.74
C VAL A 94 -6.24 8.58 -3.25
N ARG A 95 -7.14 7.96 -4.03
CA ARG A 95 -7.02 7.89 -5.49
C ARG A 95 -7.09 9.26 -6.16
N GLU A 96 -7.93 10.16 -5.66
CA GLU A 96 -8.08 11.52 -6.20
C GLU A 96 -6.80 12.36 -6.10
N ILE A 97 -6.00 12.12 -5.06
CA ILE A 97 -4.75 12.85 -4.82
C ILE A 97 -3.49 12.04 -5.15
N TYR A 98 -3.65 10.78 -5.59
CA TYR A 98 -2.53 9.88 -5.83
C TYR A 98 -1.59 10.46 -6.89
N GLY A 99 -0.29 10.34 -6.65
CA GLY A 99 0.70 11.07 -7.43
C GLY A 99 2.13 10.63 -7.16
N PRO A 100 3.13 11.35 -7.67
CA PRO A 100 4.51 10.88 -7.73
C PRO A 100 5.14 10.53 -6.37
N VAL A 101 4.82 11.27 -5.30
CA VAL A 101 5.33 10.97 -3.96
C VAL A 101 4.76 9.65 -3.45
N HIS A 102 3.45 9.45 -3.60
CA HIS A 102 2.75 8.21 -3.22
C HIS A 102 3.32 7.01 -3.99
N SER A 103 3.42 7.13 -5.32
CA SER A 103 3.97 6.08 -6.20
C SER A 103 5.42 5.73 -5.91
N ARG A 104 6.25 6.70 -5.50
CA ARG A 104 7.66 6.44 -5.12
C ARG A 104 7.81 5.77 -3.75
N LEU A 105 6.80 5.88 -2.89
CA LEU A 105 6.80 5.24 -1.57
C LEU A 105 6.29 3.79 -1.63
N LEU A 106 5.52 3.43 -2.65
CA LEU A 106 5.14 2.06 -2.97
C LEU A 106 6.35 1.27 -3.51
#